data_AF-A0A2D4ZSD2-F1
#
_entry.id   AF-A0A2D4ZSD2-F1
#
_cell.length_a   1.000
_cell.length_b   1.000
_cell.length_c   1.000
_cell.angle_alpha   90.00
_cell.angle_beta   90.00
_cell.angle_gamma   90.00
#
_symmetry.space_group_name_H-M   'P 1'
#
loop_
_entity.id
_entity.type
_entity.pdbx_description
1 polymer ?
#
loop_
_entity_poly.entity_id
_entity_poly.type
_entity_poly.pdbx_seq_one_letter_code
_entity_poly.pdbx_strand_id
1 'polypeptide(L)'
;MRVFIFLLILLPVNGLAQELPEWARQRLKAHENIFEVNNDFNPIFYVADFDGDDIPDIAIAVKNNLRDNMSGIIFYLGNETYFLAGGANGFGNAGGDFSWVDEWKIFDKEKTYQITFKENGDIGGDEEVLLNNPAISIRQTEGSSGLIYFNGEKFIWIHQGG
;
A
#
# COMPACT_ATOMS: atom_id res chain seq x y z
N MET A 1 -37.56 -45.08 -15.62
CA MET A 1 -36.15 -44.67 -15.79
C MET A 1 -36.12 -43.15 -15.76
N ARG A 2 -35.69 -42.54 -14.64
CA ARG A 2 -35.63 -41.08 -14.49
C ARG A 2 -34.20 -40.63 -14.82
N VAL A 3 -34.05 -39.88 -15.91
CA VAL A 3 -32.77 -39.30 -16.32
C VAL A 3 -32.51 -38.08 -15.42
N PHE A 4 -31.47 -38.14 -14.59
CA PHE A 4 -30.94 -36.98 -13.90
C PHE A 4 -29.98 -36.27 -14.86
N ILE A 5 -30.38 -35.09 -15.35
CA ILE A 5 -29.47 -34.17 -16.03
C ILE A 5 -28.71 -33.43 -14.93
N PHE A 6 -27.45 -33.80 -14.72
CA PHE A 6 -26.52 -32.97 -13.96
C PHE A 6 -26.07 -31.83 -14.86
N LEU A 7 -26.60 -30.63 -14.61
CA LEU A 7 -26.06 -29.41 -15.17
C LEU A 7 -24.75 -29.11 -14.43
N LEU A 8 -23.63 -29.55 -15.00
CA LEU A 8 -22.30 -29.20 -14.51
C LEU A 8 -22.03 -27.74 -14.90
N ILE A 9 -22.32 -26.82 -13.98
CA ILE A 9 -21.89 -25.43 -14.12
C ILE A 9 -20.38 -25.41 -13.88
N LEU A 10 -19.60 -25.37 -14.96
CA LEU A 10 -18.19 -25.03 -14.92
C LEU A 10 -18.08 -23.56 -14.50
N LEU A 11 -17.97 -23.32 -13.19
CA LEU A 11 -17.43 -22.05 -12.73
C LEU A 11 -16.00 -21.97 -13.26
N PRO A 12 -15.61 -20.87 -13.93
CA PRO A 12 -14.21 -20.69 -14.29
C PRO A 12 -13.40 -20.76 -12.99
N VAL A 13 -12.48 -21.72 -12.92
CA VAL A 13 -11.42 -21.74 -11.92
C VAL A 13 -10.45 -20.63 -12.33
N ASN A 14 -10.88 -19.38 -12.17
CA ASN A 14 -9.95 -18.27 -12.09
C ASN A 14 -9.24 -18.50 -10.76
N GLY A 15 -7.96 -18.88 -10.82
CA GLY A 15 -7.08 -18.76 -9.66
C GLY A 15 -7.33 -17.40 -9.03
N LEU A 16 -7.48 -17.36 -7.70
CA LEU A 16 -7.97 -16.23 -6.91
C LEU A 16 -7.11 -14.97 -7.14
N ALA A 17 -7.25 -14.33 -8.29
CA ALA A 17 -6.79 -12.98 -8.53
C ALA A 17 -7.67 -12.12 -7.64
N GLN A 18 -7.05 -11.48 -6.65
CA GLN A 18 -7.74 -10.59 -5.74
C GLN A 18 -8.37 -9.47 -6.57
N GLU A 19 -9.70 -9.40 -6.65
CA GLU A 19 -10.36 -8.31 -7.37
C GLU A 19 -10.47 -7.09 -6.47
N LEU A 20 -10.10 -5.93 -7.00
CA LEU A 20 -10.35 -4.65 -6.33
C LEU A 20 -11.86 -4.48 -6.06
N PRO A 21 -12.25 -3.93 -4.89
CA PRO A 21 -13.62 -3.48 -4.66
C PRO A 21 -14.10 -2.56 -5.78
N GLU A 22 -15.38 -2.62 -6.15
CA GLU A 22 -15.92 -1.89 -7.31
C GLU A 22 -15.65 -0.38 -7.24
N TRP A 23 -15.83 0.23 -6.07
CA TRP A 23 -15.57 1.66 -5.86
C TRP A 23 -14.09 2.02 -6.09
N ALA A 24 -13.17 1.18 -5.64
CA ALA A 24 -11.74 1.38 -5.80
C ALA A 24 -11.31 1.17 -7.26
N ARG A 25 -11.88 0.14 -7.91
CA ARG A 25 -11.71 -0.12 -9.34
C ARG A 25 -12.16 1.06 -10.18
N GLN A 26 -13.31 1.66 -9.88
CA GLN A 26 -13.80 2.86 -10.57
C GLN A 26 -12.88 4.06 -10.37
N ARG A 27 -12.40 4.28 -9.14
CA ARG A 27 -11.45 5.38 -8.83
C ARG A 27 -10.10 5.19 -9.53
N LEU A 28 -9.56 3.98 -9.56
CA LEU A 28 -8.32 3.67 -10.29
C LEU A 28 -8.52 3.85 -11.80
N LYS A 29 -9.67 3.41 -12.33
CA LYS A 29 -10.01 3.58 -13.76
C LYS A 29 -10.06 5.05 -14.17
N ALA A 30 -10.51 5.95 -13.30
CA ALA A 30 -10.48 7.40 -13.56
C ALA A 30 -9.05 7.95 -13.78
N HIS A 31 -8.02 7.20 -13.41
CA HIS A 31 -6.61 7.54 -13.54
C HIS A 31 -5.82 6.48 -14.34
N GLU A 32 -6.48 5.67 -15.16
CA GLU A 32 -5.86 4.53 -15.89
C GLU A 32 -4.78 4.94 -16.89
N ASN A 33 -4.78 6.21 -17.32
CA ASN A 33 -3.75 6.78 -18.18
C ASN A 33 -2.47 7.16 -17.40
N ILE A 34 -2.51 7.13 -16.08
CA ILE A 34 -1.41 7.49 -15.19
C ILE A 34 -0.93 6.26 -14.42
N PHE A 35 -1.87 5.50 -13.84
CA PHE A 35 -1.57 4.39 -12.95
C PHE A 35 -2.06 3.07 -13.50
N GLU A 36 -1.22 2.06 -13.39
CA GLU A 36 -1.57 0.65 -13.62
C GLU A 36 -1.32 -0.17 -12.34
N VAL A 37 -2.06 -1.26 -12.15
CA VAL A 37 -1.84 -2.16 -11.01
C VAL A 37 -0.46 -2.80 -11.10
N ASN A 38 0.28 -2.75 -10.01
CA ASN A 38 1.59 -3.39 -9.90
C ASN A 38 1.45 -4.82 -9.36
N ASN A 39 1.60 -5.81 -10.24
CA ASN A 39 1.52 -7.23 -9.89
C ASN A 39 2.82 -7.78 -9.26
N ASP A 40 3.86 -6.96 -9.12
CA ASP A 40 5.10 -7.35 -8.42
C ASP A 40 4.86 -7.40 -6.89
N PHE A 41 3.78 -6.78 -6.42
CA PHE A 41 3.33 -6.80 -5.04
C PHE A 41 2.29 -7.92 -4.84
N ASN A 42 2.37 -8.64 -3.72
CA ASN A 42 1.40 -9.67 -3.36
C ASN A 42 1.04 -9.61 -1.87
N PRO A 43 -0.25 -9.41 -1.50
CA PRO A 43 -1.39 -9.07 -2.36
C PRO A 43 -1.18 -7.75 -3.12
N ILE A 44 -2.00 -7.46 -4.12
CA ILE A 44 -1.93 -6.20 -4.89
C ILE A 44 -2.59 -5.01 -4.18
N PHE A 45 -3.44 -5.27 -3.18
CA PHE A 45 -4.06 -4.23 -2.36
C PHE A 45 -4.35 -4.69 -0.93
N TYR A 46 -4.53 -3.71 -0.05
CA TYR A 46 -5.02 -3.87 1.32
C TYR A 46 -6.18 -2.91 1.58
N VAL A 47 -7.17 -3.36 2.34
CA VAL A 47 -8.30 -2.54 2.83
C VAL A 47 -8.18 -2.43 4.34
N ALA A 48 -8.22 -1.21 4.86
CA ALA A 48 -8.17 -0.88 6.29
C ALA A 48 -8.73 0.54 6.49
N ASP A 49 -8.90 0.97 7.73
CA ASP A 49 -9.19 2.37 8.06
C ASP A 49 -7.84 3.11 8.25
N PHE A 50 -7.26 3.60 7.16
CA PHE A 50 -5.91 4.18 7.18
C PHE A 50 -5.90 5.61 7.70
N ASP A 51 -7.01 6.36 7.65
CA ASP A 51 -7.08 7.72 8.18
C ASP A 51 -7.79 7.85 9.55
N GLY A 52 -8.44 6.79 10.02
CA GLY A 52 -9.07 6.69 11.34
C GLY A 52 -10.48 7.27 11.39
N ASP A 53 -11.18 7.39 10.26
CA ASP A 53 -12.53 7.95 10.16
C ASP A 53 -13.66 6.90 10.24
N ASP A 54 -13.32 5.63 10.55
CA ASP A 54 -14.20 4.46 10.56
C ASP A 54 -14.80 4.10 9.18
N ILE A 55 -14.33 4.69 8.08
CA ILE A 55 -14.72 4.35 6.69
C ILE A 55 -13.62 3.48 6.06
N PRO A 56 -13.97 2.39 5.35
CA PRO A 56 -12.95 1.57 4.70
C PRO A 56 -12.18 2.32 3.61
N ASP A 57 -10.87 2.38 3.77
CA ASP A 57 -9.91 2.87 2.78
C ASP A 57 -9.26 1.72 2.02
N ILE A 58 -8.48 2.05 0.98
CA ILE A 58 -7.69 1.07 0.24
C ILE A 58 -6.32 1.60 -0.14
N ALA A 59 -5.31 0.75 0.03
CA ALA A 59 -3.96 0.92 -0.49
C ALA A 59 -3.75 -0.06 -1.64
N ILE A 60 -3.38 0.43 -2.83
CA ILE A 60 -3.19 -0.39 -4.04
C ILE A 60 -1.76 -0.20 -4.54
N ALA A 61 -1.04 -1.29 -4.80
CA ALA A 61 0.26 -1.22 -5.44
C ALA A 61 0.10 -0.83 -6.92
N VAL A 62 0.82 0.20 -7.37
CA VAL A 62 0.71 0.75 -8.72
C VAL A 62 2.06 1.06 -9.35
N LYS A 63 2.10 1.09 -10.67
CA LYS A 63 3.18 1.71 -11.45
C LYS A 63 2.67 3.01 -12.06
N ASN A 64 3.51 4.03 -12.09
CA ASN A 64 3.19 5.31 -12.70
C ASN A 64 3.76 5.39 -14.13
N ASN A 65 2.89 5.28 -15.11
CA ASN A 65 3.24 5.24 -16.53
C ASN A 65 3.78 6.58 -17.06
N LEU A 66 3.58 7.68 -16.31
CA LEU A 66 4.13 8.99 -16.63
C LEU A 66 5.48 9.27 -15.96
N ARG A 67 6.03 8.31 -15.20
CA ARG A 67 7.27 8.41 -14.44
C ARG A 67 8.08 7.13 -14.57
N ASP A 68 8.43 6.75 -15.80
CA ASP A 68 9.29 5.60 -16.09
C ASP A 68 8.86 4.28 -15.39
N ASN A 69 7.56 4.10 -15.18
CA ASN A 69 6.97 2.97 -14.46
C ASN A 69 7.46 2.83 -13.01
N MET A 70 7.82 3.94 -12.36
CA MET A 70 8.15 3.96 -10.93
C MET A 70 7.03 3.33 -10.11
N SER A 71 7.40 2.43 -9.22
CA SER A 71 6.49 1.72 -8.33
C SER A 71 6.10 2.61 -7.16
N GLY A 72 4.83 2.54 -6.76
CA GLY A 72 4.29 3.25 -5.61
C GLY A 72 3.05 2.57 -5.06
N ILE A 73 2.47 3.19 -4.04
CA ILE A 73 1.22 2.74 -3.42
C ILE A 73 0.26 3.92 -3.43
N ILE A 74 -0.88 3.74 -4.10
CA ILE A 74 -1.97 4.70 -4.12
C ILE A 74 -2.95 4.38 -2.99
N PHE A 75 -3.29 5.40 -2.21
CA PHE A 75 -4.30 5.34 -1.18
C PHE A 75 -5.54 6.07 -1.69
N TYR A 76 -6.69 5.40 -1.65
CA TYR A 76 -7.98 6.06 -1.73
C TYR A 76 -8.63 6.03 -0.35
N LEU A 77 -8.74 7.21 0.25
CA LEU A 77 -9.46 7.39 1.51
C LEU A 77 -10.97 7.46 1.26
N GLY A 78 -11.81 7.33 2.28
CA GLY A 78 -13.27 7.45 2.15
C GLY A 78 -13.71 8.67 1.33
N ASN A 79 -13.08 9.83 1.55
CA ASN A 79 -13.28 11.07 0.81
C ASN A 79 -12.48 11.11 -0.52
N GLU A 80 -12.99 11.79 -1.54
CA GLU A 80 -12.68 11.55 -2.97
C GLU A 80 -11.24 11.81 -3.47
N THR A 81 -10.30 12.17 -2.60
CA THR A 81 -8.90 12.40 -2.98
C THR A 81 -8.04 11.16 -2.82
N TYR A 82 -7.08 10.98 -3.72
CA TYR A 82 -6.05 9.95 -3.58
C TYR A 82 -4.75 10.54 -3.06
N PHE A 83 -3.98 9.74 -2.34
CA PHE A 83 -2.59 10.02 -2.01
C PHE A 83 -1.69 9.00 -2.70
N LEU A 84 -0.53 9.42 -3.22
CA LEU A 84 0.46 8.53 -3.81
C LEU A 84 1.74 8.56 -2.98
N ALA A 85 2.06 7.42 -2.36
CA ALA A 85 3.37 7.17 -1.75
C ALA A 85 4.30 6.53 -2.79
N GLY A 86 5.50 7.08 -2.99
CA GLY A 86 6.37 6.64 -4.08
C GLY A 86 5.74 6.92 -5.46
N GLY A 87 6.10 6.14 -6.48
CA GLY A 87 5.60 6.28 -7.86
C GLY A 87 5.82 7.64 -8.54
N ALA A 88 6.53 8.59 -7.93
CA ALA A 88 6.80 9.93 -8.48
C ALA A 88 7.87 10.68 -7.66
N ASN A 89 7.44 11.61 -6.80
CA ASN A 89 8.33 12.42 -5.97
C ASN A 89 8.77 11.61 -4.74
N GLY A 90 9.87 12.03 -4.11
CA GLY A 90 10.37 11.37 -2.89
C GLY A 90 9.36 11.39 -1.75
N PHE A 91 9.21 10.24 -1.06
CA PHE A 91 8.39 10.08 0.12
C PHE A 91 9.27 9.77 1.35
N GLY A 92 9.68 10.83 2.06
CA GLY A 92 10.64 10.71 3.16
C GLY A 92 11.92 9.97 2.73
N ASN A 93 12.41 9.08 3.59
CA ASN A 93 13.60 8.28 3.30
C ASN A 93 13.28 7.04 2.43
N ALA A 94 12.02 6.77 2.10
CA ALA A 94 11.64 5.68 1.19
C ALA A 94 11.96 5.98 -0.28
N GLY A 95 12.26 7.24 -0.61
CA GLY A 95 12.52 7.67 -1.98
C GLY A 95 11.24 7.78 -2.81
N GLY A 96 11.40 7.94 -4.14
CA GLY A 96 10.29 8.14 -5.06
C GLY A 96 9.83 6.88 -5.80
N ASP A 97 10.62 5.80 -5.78
CA ASP A 97 10.33 4.53 -6.42
C ASP A 97 10.41 3.41 -5.40
N PHE A 98 9.35 2.60 -5.32
CA PHE A 98 9.24 1.46 -4.40
C PHE A 98 9.60 0.12 -5.07
N SER A 99 10.32 0.14 -6.20
CA SER A 99 10.85 -1.07 -6.85
C SER A 99 11.82 -1.88 -5.98
N TRP A 100 12.31 -1.30 -4.87
CA TRP A 100 13.16 -1.96 -3.88
C TRP A 100 12.39 -2.80 -2.84
N VAL A 101 11.06 -2.68 -2.79
CA VAL A 101 10.22 -3.34 -1.78
C VAL A 101 10.04 -4.82 -2.11
N ASP A 102 10.46 -5.69 -1.19
CA ASP A 102 10.27 -7.14 -1.31
C ASP A 102 8.98 -7.60 -0.61
N GLU A 103 8.62 -6.96 0.51
CA GLU A 103 7.46 -7.32 1.33
C GLU A 103 6.67 -6.06 1.69
N TRP A 104 5.34 -6.17 1.63
CA TRP A 104 4.45 -5.17 2.19
C TRP A 104 3.23 -5.78 2.88
N LYS A 105 2.75 -5.11 3.94
CA LYS A 105 1.60 -5.57 4.73
C LYS A 105 0.96 -4.46 5.53
N ILE A 106 -0.27 -4.70 5.99
CA ILE A 106 -0.88 -3.90 7.04
C ILE A 106 -0.05 -4.04 8.33
N PHE A 107 0.20 -2.90 8.98
CA PHE A 107 0.73 -2.82 10.32
C PHE A 107 -0.35 -2.22 11.23
N ASP A 108 -0.87 -3.01 12.16
CA ASP A 108 -2.05 -2.71 12.98
C ASP A 108 -1.72 -2.62 14.48
N LYS A 109 -0.44 -2.54 14.84
CA LYS A 109 -0.03 -2.38 16.24
C LYS A 109 -0.09 -0.92 16.65
N GLU A 110 -0.54 -0.67 17.88
CA GLU A 110 -0.63 0.67 18.48
C GLU A 110 0.74 1.34 18.69
N LYS A 111 1.83 0.56 18.64
CA LYS A 111 3.19 1.03 18.93
C LYS A 111 4.17 0.59 17.86
N THR A 112 5.04 1.52 17.51
CA THR A 112 6.20 1.29 16.65
C THR A 112 7.36 2.16 17.14
N TYR A 113 8.47 2.13 16.42
CA TYR A 113 9.61 3.02 16.64
C TYR A 113 10.01 3.71 15.34
N GLN A 114 10.63 4.87 15.48
CA GLN A 114 11.27 5.60 14.38
C GLN A 114 12.76 5.72 14.66
N ILE A 115 13.60 5.30 13.72
CA ILE A 115 15.03 5.57 13.76
C ILE A 115 15.25 7.06 13.50
N THR A 116 16.03 7.67 14.38
CA THR A 116 16.47 9.07 14.27
C THR A 116 17.88 9.14 13.70
N PHE A 117 18.17 10.21 12.98
CA PHE A 117 19.48 10.46 12.38
C PHE A 117 20.10 11.73 12.96
N LYS A 118 21.41 11.68 13.20
CA LYS A 118 22.22 12.87 13.52
C LYS A 118 22.46 13.68 12.24
N GLU A 119 22.93 14.92 12.39
CA GLU A 119 23.23 15.80 11.25
C GLU A 119 24.24 15.21 10.26
N ASN A 120 25.14 14.34 10.74
CA ASN A 120 26.12 13.66 9.90
C ASN A 120 25.58 12.39 9.20
N GLY A 121 24.30 12.07 9.38
CA GLY A 121 23.65 10.88 8.81
C GLY A 121 23.82 9.60 9.63
N ASP A 122 24.54 9.64 10.75
CA ASP A 122 24.65 8.48 11.65
C ASP A 122 23.33 8.25 12.39
N ILE A 123 23.09 7.00 12.78
CA ILE A 123 21.96 6.67 13.66
C ILE A 123 22.12 7.39 15.00
N GLY A 124 21.11 8.19 15.35
CA GLY A 124 20.98 8.91 16.62
C GLY A 124 20.40 8.04 17.73
N GLY A 125 19.58 7.06 17.37
CA GLY A 125 18.81 6.19 18.26
C GLY A 125 17.44 5.93 17.65
N ASP A 126 16.47 5.59 18.48
CA ASP A 126 15.08 5.41 18.11
C ASP A 126 14.13 6.10 19.09
N GLU A 127 12.94 6.47 18.61
CA GLU A 127 11.85 7.04 19.40
C GLU A 127 10.59 6.17 19.26
N GLU A 128 9.85 5.95 20.35
CA GLU A 128 8.55 5.27 20.30
C GLU A 128 7.53 6.17 19.58
N VAL A 129 6.78 5.60 18.64
CA VAL A 129 5.68 6.26 17.93
C VAL A 129 4.40 5.50 18.22
N LEU A 130 3.36 6.22 18.64
CA LEU A 130 2.02 5.68 18.83
C LEU A 130 1.21 5.83 17.55
N LEU A 131 0.55 4.75 17.13
CA LEU A 131 -0.32 4.72 15.96
C LEU A 131 -1.77 4.57 16.43
N ASN A 132 -2.65 5.43 15.94
CA ASN A 132 -4.09 5.39 16.25
C ASN A 132 -4.90 4.61 15.20
N ASN A 133 -4.29 4.35 14.06
CA ASN A 133 -4.87 3.73 12.88
C ASN A 133 -3.82 2.84 12.21
N PRO A 134 -4.24 1.81 11.46
CA PRO A 134 -3.35 0.99 10.65
C PRO A 134 -2.43 1.80 9.73
N ALA A 135 -1.23 1.26 9.51
CA ALA A 135 -0.26 1.75 8.54
C ALA A 135 0.03 0.68 7.48
N ILE A 136 0.75 1.06 6.42
CA ILE A 136 1.35 0.12 5.49
C ILE A 136 2.84 -0.02 5.81
N SER A 137 3.27 -1.21 6.19
CA SER A 137 4.68 -1.57 6.29
C SER A 137 5.20 -1.97 4.92
N ILE A 138 6.34 -1.40 4.52
CA ILE A 138 7.12 -1.82 3.36
C ILE A 138 8.55 -2.13 3.78
N ARG A 139 9.15 -3.18 3.19
CA ARG A 139 10.46 -3.70 3.60
C ARG A 139 11.22 -4.29 2.41
N GLN A 140 12.54 -4.09 2.44
CA GLN A 140 13.52 -4.93 1.75
C GLN A 140 14.03 -6.02 2.69
N THR A 141 14.16 -7.25 2.20
CA THR A 141 14.49 -8.44 3.00
C THR A 141 15.74 -8.26 3.85
N GLU A 142 16.77 -7.62 3.29
CA GLU A 142 18.08 -7.37 3.93
C GLU A 142 18.46 -5.88 3.90
N GLY A 143 17.47 -4.98 3.97
CA GLY A 143 17.71 -3.55 3.78
C GLY A 143 16.60 -2.66 4.32
N SER A 144 16.35 -1.54 3.67
CA SER A 144 15.46 -0.49 4.20
C SER A 144 14.07 -1.01 4.57
N SER A 145 13.52 -0.51 5.68
CA SER A 145 12.11 -0.71 6.02
C SER A 145 11.51 0.52 6.70
N GLY A 146 10.19 0.59 6.67
CA GLY A 146 9.43 1.59 7.40
C GLY A 146 7.94 1.49 7.13
N LEU A 147 7.23 2.47 7.67
CA LEU A 147 5.77 2.57 7.58
C LEU A 147 5.35 3.80 6.79
N ILE A 148 4.32 3.63 5.97
CA ILE A 148 3.50 4.69 5.40
C ILE A 148 2.29 4.84 6.32
N TYR A 149 2.21 5.97 7.03
CA TYR A 149 1.21 6.18 8.09
C TYR A 149 0.52 7.53 7.94
N PHE A 150 -0.80 7.58 8.10
CA PHE A 150 -1.53 8.85 8.17
C PHE A 150 -1.51 9.39 9.59
N ASN A 151 -0.97 10.59 9.80
CA ASN A 151 -0.78 11.16 11.14
C ASN A 151 -1.96 12.01 11.65
N GLY A 152 -3.12 11.93 10.98
CA GLY A 152 -4.28 12.80 11.22
C GLY A 152 -4.37 14.01 10.28
N GLU A 153 -3.29 14.35 9.57
CA GLU A 153 -3.27 15.45 8.58
C GLU A 153 -2.80 14.98 7.20
N LYS A 154 -1.79 14.12 7.17
CA LYS A 154 -1.17 13.64 5.93
C LYS A 154 -0.47 12.30 6.14
N PHE A 155 -0.20 11.63 5.04
CA PHE A 155 0.70 10.48 5.04
C PHE A 155 2.15 10.92 5.29
N ILE A 156 2.83 10.18 6.17
CA ILE A 156 4.22 10.36 6.56
C ILE A 156 4.99 9.04 6.46
N TRP A 157 6.31 9.15 6.36
CA TRP A 157 7.24 8.03 6.42
C TRP A 157 7.80 7.87 7.83
N ILE A 158 7.61 6.70 8.43
CA ILE A 158 8.23 6.31 9.70
C ILE A 158 9.35 5.33 9.39
N HIS A 159 10.61 5.77 9.52
CA HIS A 159 11.76 4.94 9.19
C HIS A 159 12.08 3.92 10.31
N GLN A 160 12.18 2.63 9.99
CA GLN A 160 12.39 1.56 10.99
C GLN A 160 13.73 0.81 10.83
N GLY A 161 14.40 0.92 9.68
CA GLY A 161 15.65 0.20 9.40
C GLY A 161 15.45 -1.27 9.01
N GLY A 162 16.51 -1.90 8.52
CA GLY A 162 16.55 -3.30 8.08
C GLY A 162 17.14 -4.26 9.09
#